data_AF-A0A532V1F4-F1
#
_entry.id   AF-A0A532V1F4-F1
#
_cell.length_a   1.000
_cell.length_b   1.000
_cell.length_c   1.000
_cell.angle_alpha   90.00
_cell.angle_beta   90.00
_cell.angle_gamma   90.00
#
_symmetry.space_group_name_H-M   'P 1'
#
loop_
_entity.id
_entity.type
_entity.pdbx_description
1 polymer ?
#
loop_
_entity_poly.entity_id
_entity_poly.type
_entity_poly.pdbx_seq_one_letter_code
_entity_poly.pdbx_strand_id
1 'polypeptide(L)' 'MRIFEECGCCGCYHPEGFYGDCRDDANRYGPGDLMKLGEEGVGWSVIPLDLTDEQGRKETP' A
#
# COMPACT_ATOMS: atom_id res chain seq x y z
N MET A 1 5.00 4.30 11.31
CA MET A 1 4.99 3.29 10.23
C MET A 1 3.78 3.56 9.37
N ARG A 2 3.95 3.74 8.07
CA ARG A 2 2.84 3.96 7.13
C ARG A 2 2.54 2.66 6.40
N ILE A 3 1.28 2.27 6.33
CA ILE A 3 0.84 1.08 5.60
C ILE A 3 0.33 1.53 4.24
N PHE A 4 0.74 0.83 3.20
CA PHE A 4 0.31 1.08 1.84
C PHE A 4 -0.32 -0.20 1.27
N GLU A 5 -1.41 -0.04 0.54
CA GLU A 5 -2.17 -1.11 -0.08
C GLU A 5 -2.09 -0.98 -1.61
N GLU A 6 -1.98 -2.11 -2.30
CA GLU A 6 -2.01 -2.12 -3.76
C GLU A 6 -3.41 -1.82 -4.28
N CYS A 7 -3.50 -0.82 -5.15
CA CYS A 7 -4.73 -0.44 -5.81
C CYS A 7 -5.03 -1.38 -6.98
N GLY A 8 -6.05 -2.22 -6.84
CA GLY A 8 -6.52 -3.09 -7.93
C GLY A 8 -7.00 -2.35 -9.18
N CYS A 9 -7.23 -1.03 -9.12
CA CYS A 9 -7.68 -0.22 -10.26
C CYS A 9 -6.54 0.30 -11.13
N CYS A 10 -5.42 0.72 -10.53
CA CYS A 10 -4.32 1.39 -11.25
C CYS A 10 -2.96 0.70 -11.10
N GLY A 11 -2.87 -0.36 -10.30
CA GLY A 11 -1.63 -1.12 -10.04
C GLY A 11 -0.56 -0.33 -9.29
N CYS A 12 -0.93 0.77 -8.63
CA CYS A 12 -0.06 1.57 -7.79
C CYS A 12 -0.44 1.39 -6.32
N TYR A 13 0.38 1.89 -5.40
CA TYR A 13 0.13 1.79 -3.97
C TYR A 13 -0.49 3.07 -3.43
N HIS A 14 -1.45 2.93 -2.52
CA HIS A 14 -2.08 4.04 -1.81
C HIS A 14 -2.00 3.83 -0.30
N PRO A 15 -2.07 4.90 0.53
CA PRO A 15 -2.14 4.74 1.98
C PRO A 15 -3.31 3.86 2.40
N GLU A 16 -3.15 3.07 3.46
CA GLU A 16 -4.23 2.27 4.04
C GLU A 16 -5.45 3.15 4.32
N GLY A 17 -6.61 2.72 3.82
CA GLY A 17 -7.85 3.49 3.95
C GLY A 17 -7.93 4.73 3.05
N PHE A 18 -7.15 4.82 1.98
CA PHE A 18 -7.35 5.84 0.94
C PHE A 18 -8.65 5.60 0.16
N TYR A 19 -9.61 6.51 0.34
CA TYR A 19 -10.91 6.50 -0.37
C TYR A 19 -11.00 7.57 -1.48
N GLY A 20 -9.85 8.08 -1.96
CA GLY A 20 -9.79 9.10 -3.00
C GLY A 20 -9.79 8.54 -4.43
N ASP A 21 -9.69 9.43 -5.42
CA ASP A 21 -9.52 9.02 -6.82
C ASP A 21 -8.09 8.47 -7.02
N CYS A 22 -7.96 7.20 -7.40
CA CYS A 22 -6.67 6.58 -7.67
C CYS A 22 -5.92 7.18 -8.87
N ARG A 23 -6.59 8.04 -9.64
CA ARG A 23 -5.98 8.84 -10.72
C ARG A 23 -5.30 10.11 -10.20
N ASP A 24 -5.49 10.45 -8.93
CA ASP A 24 -4.80 11.55 -8.28
C ASP A 24 -3.36 11.14 -7.94
N ASP A 25 -2.40 11.84 -8.54
CA ASP A 25 -0.98 11.55 -8.35
C ASP A 25 -0.48 11.86 -6.93
N ALA A 26 -1.22 12.65 -6.12
CA ALA A 26 -0.76 13.04 -4.78
C ALA A 26 -0.68 11.86 -3.81
N ASN A 27 -1.43 10.79 -4.06
CA ASN A 27 -1.44 9.59 -3.23
C ASN A 27 -1.05 8.33 -4.00
N ARG A 28 -0.55 8.48 -5.24
CA ARG A 28 -0.20 7.36 -6.12
C ARG A 28 1.29 7.06 -6.00
N TYR A 29 1.62 5.96 -5.32
CA TYR A 29 3.00 5.56 -5.09
C TYR A 29 3.38 4.36 -5.96
N GLY A 30 4.48 4.47 -6.71
CA GLY A 30 5.07 3.31 -7.37
C GLY A 30 5.92 2.49 -6.40
N PRO A 31 6.31 1.26 -6.78
CA PRO A 31 7.23 0.44 -5.98
C PRO A 31 8.57 1.16 -5.70
N GLY A 32 9.04 1.98 -6.64
CA GLY A 32 10.24 2.80 -6.45
C GLY A 32 10.07 3.97 -5.47
N ASP A 33 8.85 4.51 -5.33
CA ASP A 33 8.58 5.60 -4.40
C ASP A 33 8.45 5.10 -2.96
N LEU A 34 7.89 3.91 -2.78
CA LEU A 34 7.91 3.22 -1.50
C LEU A 34 9.34 2.92 -1.05
N MET A 35 10.20 2.45 -1.94
CA MET A 35 11.61 2.22 -1.62
C MET A 35 12.30 3.48 -1.08
N LYS A 36 12.06 4.65 -1.71
CA LYS A 36 12.59 5.94 -1.23
C LYS A 36 12.07 6.31 0.16
N LEU A 37 10.80 6.07 0.46
CA LEU A 37 10.25 6.30 1.81
C LEU A 37 10.99 5.47 2.87
N GLY A 38 11.41 4.26 2.53
CA GLY A 38 12.22 3.41 3.39
C GLY A 38 13.63 3.95 3.63
N GLU A 39 14.26 4.51 2.59
CA GLU A 39 15.57 5.15 2.69
C GLU A 39 15.53 6.45 3.51
N GLU A 40 14.42 7.19 3.45
CA GLU A 40 14.19 8.39 4.26
C GLU A 40 13.84 8.07 5.74
N GLY A 41 13.93 6.80 6.15
CA GLY A 41 13.63 6.35 7.51
C GLY A 41 12.12 6.33 7.84
N VAL A 42 11.27 6.49 6.84
CA VAL A 42 9.81 6.37 6.96
C VAL A 42 9.45 4.91 6.78
N GLY A 43 9.44 4.14 7.87
CA GLY A 43 9.08 2.71 7.80
C GLY A 43 7.75 2.49 7.08
N TRP A 44 7.77 1.72 5.99
CA TRP A 44 6.61 1.37 5.17
C TRP A 44 6.39 -0.15 5.12
N SER A 45 5.14 -0.56 4.94
CA SER A 45 4.80 -1.95 4.66
C SER A 45 3.70 -2.01 3.61
N VAL A 46 3.92 -2.87 2.62
CA VAL A 46 2.94 -3.20 1.60
C VAL A 46 2.12 -4.38 2.06
N ILE A 47 0.80 -4.19 2.12
CA ILE A 47 -0.14 -5.29 2.26
C ILE A 47 -0.67 -5.58 0.86
N PRO A 48 -0.26 -6.68 0.21
CA PRO A 48 -0.88 -7.09 -1.05
C PRO A 48 -2.35 -7.41 -0.80
N LEU A 49 -3.23 -6.89 -1.66
CA LEU A 49 -4.69 -7.02 -1.51
C LEU A 49 -5.13 -8.49 -1.41
N ASP A 50 -4.35 -9.40 -2.02
CA ASP A 50 -4.59 -10.84 -2.09
C ASP A 50 -4.28 -11.61 -0.80
N LEU A 51 -3.68 -10.97 0.22
CA LEU A 51 -3.45 -11.59 1.55
C LEU A 51 -4.60 -11.35 2.54
N THR A 52 -5.75 -10.85 2.07
CA THR A 52 -6.99 -10.92 2.83
C THR A 52 -7.79 -12.12 2.34
N ASP A 53 -7.63 -13.26 3.02
CA ASP A 53 -8.68 -14.27 2.99
C ASP A 53 -9.99 -13.61 3.47
N GLU A 54 -11.14 -14.09 2.97
CA GLU A 54 -12.49 -13.60 3.30
C GLU A 54 -12.81 -13.58 4.82
N GLN A 55 -11.88 -13.93 5.71
CA GLN A 55 -12.04 -13.94 7.16
C GLN A 55 -11.04 -13.05 7.95
N GLY A 56 -10.20 -12.24 7.30
CA GLY A 56 -9.47 -11.14 7.95
C GLY A 56 -8.59 -11.57 9.13
N ARG A 57 -7.95 -12.75 9.06
CA ARG A 57 -7.02 -13.21 10.09
C ARG A 57 -5.63 -13.43 9.51
N LYS A 58 -4.67 -12.60 9.96
CA LYS A 58 -3.23 -12.79 9.74
C LYS A 58 -2.82 -14.22 10.12
N GLU A 59 -2.62 -15.09 9.15
CA GLU A 59 -1.94 -16.35 9.37
C GLU A 59 -0.44 -16.08 9.45
N THR A 60 0.07 -16.10 10.68
CA THR A 60 1.51 -16.13 10.95
C THR A 60 1.90 -17.61 11.03
N PRO A 61 2.91 -18.09 10.29
CA PRO A 61 3.47 -19.42 10.53
C PRO A 61 4.16 -19.51 11.90
#